data_AF-A0A7J2SR69-F1
#
_entry.id   AF-A0A7J2SR69-F1
#
_cell.length_a   1.000
_cell.length_b   1.000
_cell.length_c   1.000
_cell.angle_alpha   90.00
_cell.angle_beta   90.00
_cell.angle_gamma   90.00
#
_symmetry.space_group_name_H-M   'P 1'
#
loop_
_entity.id
_entity.type
_entity.pdbx_description
1 polymer ?
#
loop_
_entity_poly.entity_id
_entity_poly.type
_entity_poly.pdbx_seq_one_letter_code
_entity_poly.pdbx_strand_id
1 'polypeptide(L)'
;MVWSQAVKVEKTKGETVRKKLRNLGILKNHLLPRKNNNSIFLPIGDIEDGEKIKGYEIVEMDFKERKKRPRSYKEVVNLPESLKVFLPSSYDVVGDIALIKIPEEIMGYKKEIGDAILRVHRNIKVVCLSKPVAGE
;
A
#
# COMPACT_ATOMS: atom_id res chain seq x y z
N MET A 1 5.81 4.38 16.20
CA MET A 1 4.76 5.40 16.31
C MET A 1 5.39 6.72 15.89
N VAL A 2 4.67 7.57 15.19
CA VAL A 2 5.22 8.81 14.59
C VAL A 2 4.40 10.00 15.08
N TRP A 3 5.07 11.03 15.61
CA TRP A 3 4.43 12.26 16.06
C TRP A 3 4.02 13.14 14.87
N SER A 4 2.84 13.73 14.95
CA SER A 4 2.35 14.67 13.94
C SER A 4 1.26 15.56 14.51
N GLN A 5 1.14 16.77 13.96
CA GLN A 5 -0.07 17.57 14.08
C GLN A 5 -1.27 16.84 13.45
N ALA A 6 -2.45 17.10 14.00
CA ALA A 6 -3.70 16.53 13.53
C ALA A 6 -4.88 17.47 13.75
N VAL A 7 -5.82 17.42 12.82
CA VAL A 7 -7.12 18.06 12.95
C VAL A 7 -8.06 17.16 13.75
N LYS A 8 -8.55 17.65 14.89
CA LYS A 8 -9.58 16.98 15.70
C LYS A 8 -10.96 17.40 15.21
N VAL A 9 -11.79 16.42 14.88
CA VAL A 9 -13.15 16.63 14.38
C VAL A 9 -14.13 15.66 15.00
N GLU A 10 -15.39 16.05 15.06
CA GLU A 10 -16.49 15.14 15.41
C GLU A 10 -16.58 13.98 14.41
N LYS A 11 -16.95 12.78 14.90
CA LYS A 11 -17.08 11.59 14.04
C LYS A 11 -18.01 11.80 12.85
N THR A 12 -19.11 12.52 13.04
CA THR A 12 -20.12 12.83 12.01
C THR A 12 -19.53 13.62 10.84
N LYS A 13 -18.52 14.46 11.09
CA LYS A 13 -17.86 15.31 10.08
C LYS A 13 -16.56 14.69 9.53
N GLY A 14 -16.16 13.53 10.04
CA GLY A 14 -14.85 12.93 9.78
C GLY A 14 -14.53 12.73 8.31
N GLU A 15 -15.44 12.14 7.53
CA GLU A 15 -15.19 11.87 6.11
C GLU A 15 -15.18 13.16 5.27
N THR A 16 -16.08 14.10 5.57
CA THR A 16 -16.15 15.40 4.91
C THR A 16 -14.84 16.17 5.09
N VAL A 17 -14.34 16.26 6.32
CA VAL A 17 -13.08 16.96 6.61
C VAL A 17 -11.89 16.20 6.04
N ARG A 18 -11.87 14.87 6.14
CA ARG A 18 -10.82 14.04 5.55
C ARG A 18 -10.68 14.28 4.05
N LYS A 19 -11.79 14.30 3.31
CA LYS A 19 -11.79 14.60 1.86
C LYS A 19 -11.24 16.01 1.60
N LYS A 20 -11.66 17.01 2.39
CA LYS A 20 -11.16 18.38 2.29
C LYS A 20 -9.63 18.44 2.49
N LEU A 21 -9.11 17.87 3.59
CA LEU A 21 -7.68 17.84 3.89
C LEU A 21 -6.87 17.08 2.82
N ARG A 22 -7.44 16.01 2.27
CA ARG A 22 -6.82 15.25 1.17
C ARG A 22 -6.73 16.09 -0.11
N ASN A 23 -7.79 16.80 -0.47
CA ASN A 23 -7.82 17.64 -1.67
C ASN A 23 -6.89 18.85 -1.54
N LEU A 24 -6.70 19.36 -0.32
CA LEU A 24 -5.72 20.41 -0.01
C LEU A 24 -4.27 19.90 0.00
N GLY A 25 -4.03 18.59 -0.15
CA GLY A 25 -2.69 18.00 -0.16
C GLY A 25 -2.00 17.91 1.22
N ILE A 26 -2.65 18.36 2.29
CA ILE A 26 -2.05 18.46 3.63
C ILE A 26 -2.24 17.19 4.48
N LEU A 27 -3.09 16.25 4.08
CA LEU A 27 -3.34 15.02 4.86
C LEU A 27 -2.18 14.00 4.75
N LYS A 28 -1.57 13.60 5.87
CA LYS A 28 -0.53 12.55 5.92
C LYS A 28 -1.14 11.15 5.74
N ASN A 29 -1.36 10.74 4.50
CA ASN A 29 -1.98 9.44 4.15
C ASN A 29 -1.19 8.19 4.56
N HIS A 30 0.10 8.34 4.89
CA HIS A 30 0.97 7.28 5.40
C HIS A 30 0.76 7.03 6.91
N LEU A 31 -0.02 7.87 7.60
CA LEU A 31 -0.39 7.70 9.00
C LEU A 31 -1.86 7.27 9.11
N LEU A 32 -2.17 6.37 10.05
CA LEU A 32 -3.53 5.91 10.32
C LEU A 32 -4.27 6.91 11.21
N PRO A 33 -5.43 7.46 10.80
CA PRO A 33 -6.24 8.31 11.67
C PRO A 33 -6.58 7.63 13.00
N ARG A 34 -6.54 8.40 14.09
CA ARG A 34 -6.99 7.94 15.41
C ARG A 34 -8.45 8.31 15.62
N LYS A 35 -9.15 7.54 16.43
CA LYS A 35 -10.53 7.80 16.83
C LYS A 35 -10.69 7.49 18.31
N ASN A 36 -11.47 8.31 19.01
CA ASN A 36 -11.98 8.01 20.35
C ASN A 36 -13.51 7.89 20.28
N ASN A 37 -14.24 8.02 21.39
CA ASN A 37 -15.70 7.87 21.40
C ASN A 37 -16.42 8.93 20.56
N ASN A 38 -15.98 10.20 20.60
CA ASN A 38 -16.71 11.31 19.97
C ASN A 38 -15.95 11.98 18.80
N SER A 39 -14.64 11.79 18.71
CA SER A 39 -13.75 12.52 17.80
C SER A 39 -12.88 11.61 16.95
N ILE A 40 -12.47 12.13 15.80
CA ILE A 40 -11.47 11.57 14.89
C ILE A 40 -10.33 12.59 14.79
N PHE A 41 -9.11 12.06 14.77
CA PHE A 41 -7.87 12.82 14.64
C PHE A 41 -7.24 12.48 13.29
N LEU A 42 -7.20 13.47 12.41
CA LEU A 42 -6.71 13.34 11.04
C LEU A 42 -5.29 13.93 10.95
N PRO A 43 -4.24 13.10 10.74
CA PRO A 43 -2.87 13.57 10.75
C PRO A 43 -2.56 14.45 9.53
N ILE A 44 -1.94 15.60 9.75
CA ILE A 44 -1.62 16.61 8.73
C ILE A 44 -0.11 16.87 8.63
N GLY A 45 0.30 17.40 7.49
CA GLY A 45 1.62 18.00 7.23
C GLY A 45 1.93 19.14 8.19
N ASP A 46 3.20 19.50 8.29
CA ASP A 46 3.56 20.81 8.84
C ASP A 46 3.04 21.84 7.84
N ILE A 47 2.21 22.76 8.34
CA ILE A 47 1.51 23.73 7.50
C ILE A 47 2.19 25.07 7.74
N GLU A 48 2.90 25.58 6.73
CA GLU A 48 3.47 26.92 6.73
C GLU A 48 2.37 28.00 6.70
N ASP A 49 1.23 27.69 6.04
CA ASP A 49 0.06 28.59 5.91
C ASP A 49 -1.14 28.13 6.75
N GLY A 50 -1.21 28.55 8.01
CA GLY A 50 -2.31 28.22 8.95
C GLY A 50 -3.73 28.62 8.47
N GLU A 51 -3.86 29.36 7.37
CA GLU A 51 -5.15 29.75 6.80
C GLU A 51 -5.99 28.56 6.31
N LYS A 52 -5.36 27.50 5.77
CA LYS A 52 -6.07 26.34 5.20
C LYS A 52 -6.79 25.48 6.24
N ILE A 53 -6.38 25.60 7.50
CA ILE A 53 -6.90 24.87 8.66
C ILE A 53 -7.57 25.79 9.69
N LYS A 54 -7.73 27.07 9.37
CA LYS A 54 -8.38 28.06 10.23
C LYS A 54 -9.80 27.59 10.56
N GLY A 55 -10.11 27.47 11.85
CA GLY A 55 -11.41 26.99 12.36
C GLY A 55 -11.45 25.51 12.77
N TYR A 56 -10.34 24.78 12.68
CA TYR A 56 -10.21 23.44 13.26
C TYR A 56 -9.35 23.45 14.53
N GLU A 57 -9.69 22.57 15.48
CA GLU A 57 -8.86 22.30 16.65
C GLU A 57 -7.65 21.43 16.21
N ILE A 58 -6.44 21.95 16.40
CA ILE A 58 -5.18 21.26 16.08
C ILE A 58 -4.58 20.71 17.36
N VAL A 59 -4.16 19.45 17.30
CA VAL A 59 -3.49 18.75 18.40
C VAL A 59 -2.24 18.04 17.90
N GLU A 60 -1.24 17.88 18.75
CA GLU A 60 -0.09 17.02 18.48
C GLU A 60 -0.26 15.67 19.18
N MET A 61 -0.07 14.59 18.43
CA MET A 61 -0.12 13.25 19.00
C MET A 61 0.65 12.24 18.15
N ASP A 62 0.85 11.05 18.70
CA ASP A 62 1.44 9.94 17.97
C ASP A 62 0.38 9.21 17.12
N PHE A 63 0.82 8.76 15.95
CA PHE A 63 0.06 7.94 15.02
C PHE A 63 0.79 6.65 14.69
N LYS A 64 0.00 5.64 14.32
CA LYS A 64 0.54 4.40 13.73
C LYS A 64 0.76 4.62 12.25
N GLU A 65 1.93 4.23 11.77
CA GLU A 65 2.17 4.19 10.33
C GLU A 65 1.28 3.15 9.66
N ARG A 66 0.74 3.54 8.51
CA ARG A 66 0.02 2.65 7.65
C ARG A 66 1.06 1.73 7.01
N LYS A 67 1.03 0.43 7.36
CA LYS A 67 1.88 -0.57 6.71
C LYS A 67 1.71 -0.44 5.20
N LYS A 68 2.76 0.01 4.49
CA LYS A 68 2.78 -0.02 3.02
C LYS A 68 2.64 -1.48 2.64
N ARG A 69 1.51 -1.84 2.03
CA ARG A 69 1.44 -3.11 1.33
C ARG A 69 2.11 -2.88 -0.01
N PRO A 70 3.08 -3.73 -0.39
CA PRO A 70 3.59 -3.71 -1.75
C PRO A 70 2.40 -3.82 -2.70
N ARG A 71 2.42 -3.03 -3.77
CA ARG A 71 1.39 -3.08 -4.82
C ARG A 71 1.70 -4.15 -5.85
N SER A 72 2.97 -4.53 -5.96
CA SER A 72 3.45 -5.56 -6.86
C SER A 72 4.43 -6.49 -6.18
N TYR A 73 4.44 -7.76 -6.59
CA TYR A 73 5.45 -8.73 -6.18
C TYR A 73 6.87 -8.26 -6.54
N LYS A 74 7.02 -7.43 -7.58
CA LYS A 74 8.31 -6.81 -7.98
C LYS A 74 8.93 -5.94 -6.90
N GLU A 75 8.13 -5.38 -5.99
CA GLU A 75 8.62 -4.55 -4.88
C GLU A 75 9.22 -5.38 -3.74
N VAL A 76 8.91 -6.67 -3.66
CA VAL A 76 9.30 -7.54 -2.53
C VAL A 76 10.06 -8.80 -2.91
N VAL A 77 10.16 -9.09 -4.21
CA VAL A 77 10.95 -10.20 -4.70
C VAL A 77 12.42 -9.97 -4.37
N ASN A 78 13.04 -10.98 -3.77
CA ASN A 78 14.46 -10.96 -3.47
C ASN A 78 15.23 -11.44 -4.70
N LEU A 79 15.69 -10.49 -5.51
CA LEU A 79 16.38 -10.73 -6.78
C LEU A 79 17.47 -9.65 -6.96
N PRO A 80 18.66 -10.00 -7.49
CA PRO A 80 19.66 -9.01 -7.88
C PRO A 80 19.06 -7.92 -8.80
N GLU A 81 19.47 -6.67 -8.59
CA GLU A 81 18.89 -5.52 -9.31
C GLU A 81 19.04 -5.64 -10.83
N SER A 82 20.18 -6.15 -11.30
CA SER A 82 20.45 -6.42 -12.71
C SER A 82 19.48 -7.42 -13.34
N LEU A 83 18.92 -8.33 -12.55
CA LEU A 83 17.99 -9.36 -13.03
C LEU A 83 16.53 -8.92 -12.97
N LYS A 84 16.19 -7.84 -12.25
CA LYS A 84 14.80 -7.38 -12.12
C LYS A 84 14.18 -6.94 -13.45
N VAL A 85 15.01 -6.59 -14.43
CA VAL A 85 14.57 -6.28 -15.80
C VAL A 85 13.82 -7.45 -16.45
N PHE A 86 14.14 -8.70 -16.08
CA PHE A 86 13.52 -9.90 -16.61
C PHE A 86 12.20 -10.28 -15.90
N LEU A 87 11.81 -9.57 -14.84
CA LEU A 87 10.59 -9.90 -14.10
C LEU A 87 9.35 -9.72 -14.98
N PRO A 88 8.51 -10.76 -15.13
CA PRO A 88 7.30 -10.69 -15.94
C PRO A 88 6.43 -9.48 -15.58
N SER A 89 5.95 -8.73 -16.57
CA SER A 89 5.06 -7.59 -16.34
C SER A 89 3.69 -8.00 -15.81
N SER A 90 3.20 -9.18 -16.21
CA SER A 90 1.90 -9.74 -15.84
C SER A 90 1.97 -11.26 -15.62
N TYR A 91 0.89 -11.79 -15.05
CA TYR A 91 0.61 -13.21 -14.86
C TYR A 91 -0.91 -13.38 -14.80
N ASP A 92 -1.40 -14.60 -15.06
CA ASP A 92 -2.83 -14.89 -15.05
C ASP A 92 -3.28 -15.39 -13.67
N VAL A 93 -4.53 -15.14 -13.30
CA VAL A 93 -5.11 -15.62 -12.03
C VAL A 93 -6.41 -16.34 -12.32
N VAL A 94 -6.51 -17.59 -11.83
CA VAL A 94 -7.70 -18.43 -11.92
C VAL A 94 -8.10 -18.85 -10.50
N GLY A 95 -9.17 -18.27 -9.97
CA GLY A 95 -9.58 -18.49 -8.58
C GLY A 95 -8.51 -18.02 -7.59
N ASP A 96 -7.93 -18.96 -6.85
CA ASP A 96 -6.82 -18.74 -5.91
C ASP A 96 -5.46 -19.23 -6.44
N ILE A 97 -5.33 -19.48 -7.74
CA ILE A 97 -4.11 -19.94 -8.41
C ILE A 97 -3.58 -18.85 -9.34
N ALA A 98 -2.29 -18.53 -9.26
CA ALA A 98 -1.59 -17.68 -10.21
C ALA A 98 -0.74 -18.50 -11.19
N LEU A 99 -0.82 -18.19 -12.48
CA LEU A 99 -0.02 -18.79 -13.54
C LEU A 99 0.98 -17.77 -14.08
N ILE A 100 2.27 -17.99 -13.86
CA ILE A 100 3.33 -17.07 -14.29
C ILE A 100 4.29 -17.75 -15.24
N LYS A 101 4.69 -17.06 -16.31
CA LYS A 101 5.78 -17.47 -17.20
C LYS A 101 7.08 -16.84 -16.71
N ILE A 102 8.07 -17.64 -16.35
CA ILE A 102 9.36 -17.17 -15.84
C ILE A 102 10.41 -17.41 -16.93
N PRO A 103 11.13 -16.38 -17.39
CA PRO A 103 12.16 -16.55 -18.41
C PRO A 103 13.42 -17.19 -17.82
N GLU A 104 14.25 -17.81 -18.68
CA GLU A 104 15.36 -18.67 -18.25
C GLU A 104 16.38 -17.94 -17.37
N GLU A 105 16.61 -16.65 -17.65
CA GLU A 105 17.56 -15.76 -16.96
C GLU A 105 17.28 -15.66 -15.45
N ILE A 106 16.03 -15.83 -15.04
CA ILE A 106 15.60 -15.76 -13.64
C ILE A 106 14.89 -17.04 -13.17
N MET A 107 14.97 -18.13 -13.95
CA MET A 107 14.36 -19.42 -13.63
C MET A 107 14.89 -20.00 -12.32
N GLY A 108 16.14 -19.71 -11.97
CA GLY A 108 16.75 -20.08 -10.69
C GLY A 108 16.06 -19.45 -9.46
N TYR A 109 15.34 -18.34 -9.65
CA TYR A 109 14.64 -17.59 -8.60
C TYR A 109 13.12 -17.85 -8.59
N LYS A 110 12.66 -18.93 -9.22
CA LYS A 110 11.24 -19.24 -9.36
C LYS A 110 10.48 -19.29 -8.04
N LYS A 111 11.14 -19.76 -6.98
CA LYS A 111 10.53 -19.89 -5.65
C LYS A 111 10.35 -18.51 -5.03
N GLU A 112 11.36 -17.65 -5.11
CA GLU A 112 11.40 -16.30 -4.61
C GLU A 112 10.36 -15.42 -5.31
N ILE A 113 10.21 -15.60 -6.62
CA ILE A 113 9.16 -14.95 -7.43
C ILE A 113 7.77 -15.41 -6.99
N GLY A 114 7.56 -16.72 -6.84
CA GLY A 114 6.29 -17.28 -6.36
C GLY A 114 5.93 -16.81 -4.94
N ASP A 115 6.87 -16.88 -4.01
CA ASP A 115 6.72 -16.43 -2.63
C ASP A 115 6.41 -14.92 -2.58
N ALA A 116 7.02 -14.12 -3.44
CA ALA A 116 6.73 -12.70 -3.56
C ALA A 116 5.26 -12.47 -3.97
N ILE A 117 4.76 -13.21 -4.97
CA ILE A 117 3.35 -13.10 -5.42
C ILE A 117 2.39 -13.47 -4.28
N LEU A 118 2.65 -14.58 -3.57
CA LEU A 118 1.85 -15.02 -2.43
C LEU A 118 1.83 -13.98 -1.29
N ARG A 119 2.97 -13.35 -1.00
CA ARG A 119 3.08 -12.31 0.04
C ARG A 119 2.25 -11.07 -0.29
N VAL A 120 2.17 -10.68 -1.56
CA VAL A 120 1.43 -9.49 -1.99
C VAL A 120 -0.08 -9.78 -2.07
N HIS A 121 -0.48 -10.94 -2.58
CA HIS A 121 -1.86 -11.27 -2.88
C HIS A 121 -2.42 -12.34 -1.94
N ARG A 122 -3.08 -11.89 -0.85
CA ARG A 122 -3.61 -12.79 0.19
C ARG A 122 -4.72 -13.74 -0.27
N ASN A 123 -5.32 -13.50 -1.44
CA ASN A 123 -6.32 -14.37 -2.05
C ASN A 123 -5.70 -15.49 -2.91
N ILE A 124 -4.42 -15.38 -3.27
CA ILE A 124 -3.70 -16.40 -4.03
C ILE A 124 -3.09 -17.38 -3.02
N LYS A 125 -3.34 -18.67 -3.22
CA LYS A 125 -2.82 -19.76 -2.38
C LYS A 125 -1.74 -20.57 -3.09
N VAL A 126 -1.75 -20.60 -4.41
CA VAL A 126 -0.81 -21.39 -5.22
C VAL A 126 -0.29 -20.56 -6.38
N VAL A 127 0.99 -20.69 -6.69
CA VAL A 127 1.62 -20.10 -7.89
C VAL A 127 2.24 -21.23 -8.70
N CYS A 128 1.87 -21.32 -9.97
CA CYS A 128 2.35 -22.33 -10.90
C CYS A 128 3.13 -21.68 -12.05
N LEU A 129 4.16 -22.38 -12.52
CA LEU A 129 4.83 -22.03 -13.77
C LEU A 129 3.92 -22.39 -14.94
N SER A 130 3.59 -21.41 -15.76
CA SER A 130 2.87 -21.62 -17.02
C SER A 130 3.84 -22.07 -18.11
N LYS A 131 3.54 -23.19 -18.76
CA LYS A 131 4.25 -23.66 -19.96
C LYS A 131 3.36 -23.47 -21.19
N PRO A 132 3.94 -23.35 -22.40
CA PRO A 132 3.17 -23.37 -23.64
C PRO A 132 2.31 -24.63 -23.73
N VAL A 133 1.13 -24.51 -24.32
CA VAL A 133 0.30 -25.67 -24.65
C VAL A 133 0.97 -26.43 -25.79
N ALA A 134 1.26 -27.72 -25.59
CA ALA A 134 1.50 -28.62 -26.69
C ALA A 134 0.10 -29.04 -27.19
N GLY A 135 -0.16 -28.84 -28.48
CA GLY A 135 -1.44 -29.25 -29.09
C GLY A 135 -1.69 -30.75 -28.93
N GLU A 136 -2.95 -31.13 -29.11
CA GLU A 136 -3.38 -32.54 -29.20
C GLU A 136 -2.98 -33.15 -30.55
#